data_AF-A0A2G2ZCF1-F1
#
_entry.id   AF-A0A2G2ZCF1-F1
#
_cell.length_a   1.000
_cell.length_b   1.000
_cell.length_c   1.000
_cell.angle_alpha   90.00
_cell.angle_beta   90.00
_cell.angle_gamma   90.00
#
_symmetry.space_group_name_H-M   'P 1'
#
loop_
_entity.id
_entity.type
_entity.pdbx_description
1 polymer ?
#
loop_
_entity_poly.entity_id
_entity_poly.type
_entity_poly.pdbx_seq_one_letter_code
_entity_poly.pdbx_strand_id
1 'polypeptide(L)'
;MLVLTLTAAISKLHPPECGNQEPASCVGPTPGQMTFLLSGFVLLVIGASGIRPCNLAFGADQFDPNIESGRRGISSFFNWGTISLTHLL
;
A
#
# COMPACT_ATOMS: atom_id res chain seq x y z
N MET A 1 -0.50 -6.54 2.67
CA MET A 1 0.79 -7.26 2.47
C MET A 1 0.66 -8.75 2.66
N LEU A 2 0.07 -9.23 3.77
CA LEU A 2 -0.07 -10.67 4.04
C LEU A 2 -0.63 -11.50 2.87
N VAL A 3 -1.73 -11.06 2.24
CA VAL A 3 -2.36 -11.77 1.12
C VAL A 3 -1.43 -11.88 -0.09
N LEU A 4 -0.70 -10.82 -0.42
CA LEU A 4 0.27 -10.80 -1.52
C LEU A 4 1.51 -11.67 -1.22
N THR A 5 1.96 -11.70 0.03
CA THR A 5 3.04 -12.62 0.42
C THR A 5 2.60 -14.09 0.36
N LEU A 6 1.33 -14.38 0.66
CA LEU A 6 0.79 -15.73 0.52
C LEU A 6 0.73 -16.18 -0.95
N THR A 7 0.44 -15.26 -1.89
CA THR A 7 0.51 -15.59 -3.32
C THR A 7 1.91 -16.01 -3.77
N ALA A 8 2.97 -15.46 -3.18
CA ALA A 8 4.34 -15.83 -3.49
C ALA A 8 4.81 -17.09 -2.73
N ALA A 9 4.34 -17.29 -1.49
CA ALA A 9 4.75 -18.40 -0.64
C ALA A 9 4.09 -19.74 -1.00
N ILE A 10 2.89 -19.72 -1.58
CA ILE A 10 2.11 -20.93 -1.88
C ILE A 10 2.19 -21.22 -3.38
N SER A 11 2.91 -22.28 -3.76
CA SER A 11 3.08 -22.69 -5.17
C SER A 11 1.75 -23.02 -5.88
N LYS A 12 0.69 -23.37 -5.14
CA LYS A 12 -0.66 -23.59 -5.70
C LYS A 12 -1.36 -22.30 -6.16
N LEU A 13 -0.90 -21.14 -5.70
CA LEU A 13 -1.42 -19.84 -6.14
C LEU A 13 -0.68 -19.32 -7.39
N HIS A 14 0.38 -20.01 -7.82
CA HIS A 14 1.07 -19.71 -9.07
C HIS A 14 0.50 -20.52 -10.25
N PRO A 15 0.54 -19.96 -11.48
CA PRO A 15 0.36 -20.75 -12.69
C PRO A 15 1.37 -21.92 -12.71
N PRO A 16 1.04 -23.03 -13.37
CA PRO A 16 1.98 -24.13 -13.53
C PRO A 16 3.29 -23.62 -14.17
N GLU A 17 4.42 -24.09 -13.64
CA GLU A 17 5.75 -23.76 -14.14
C GLU A 17 5.81 -24.07 -15.64
N CYS A 18 6.04 -23.03 -16.43
CA CYS A 18 6.27 -23.20 -17.86
C CYS A 18 7.76 -23.52 -18.03
N GLY A 19 8.07 -24.80 -18.27
CA GLY A 19 9.45 -25.27 -18.44
C GLY A 19 10.09 -24.77 -19.74
N ASN A 20 10.81 -25.64 -20.47
CA ASN A 20 11.45 -25.29 -21.75
C ASN A 20 10.46 -25.14 -22.93
N GLN A 21 9.19 -24.86 -22.65
CA GLN A 21 8.16 -24.67 -23.68
C GLN A 21 8.19 -23.22 -24.15
N GLU A 22 7.96 -23.01 -25.46
CA GLU A 22 7.78 -21.67 -26.03
C GLU A 22 6.75 -20.87 -25.21
N PRO A 23 6.98 -19.58 -24.91
CA PRO A 23 6.10 -18.76 -24.07
C PRO A 23 4.65 -18.70 -24.57
N ALA A 24 4.43 -18.96 -25.86
CA ALA A 24 3.11 -19.06 -26.47
C ALA A 24 2.31 -20.31 -26.05
N SER A 25 2.95 -21.33 -25.48
CA SER A 25 2.32 -22.60 -25.09
C SER A 25 2.06 -22.72 -23.58
N CYS A 26 2.39 -21.67 -22.80
CA CYS A 26 2.20 -21.66 -21.36
C CYS A 26 0.73 -21.49 -20.97
N VAL A 27 0.29 -22.27 -19.97
CA VAL A 27 -1.04 -22.10 -19.38
C VAL A 27 -1.02 -20.90 -18.42
N GLY A 28 -1.89 -19.92 -18.69
CA GLY A 28 -2.04 -18.74 -17.85
C GLY A 28 -2.64 -19.03 -16.45
N PRO A 29 -2.70 -18.01 -15.58
CA PRO A 29 -3.30 -18.15 -14.26
C PRO A 29 -4.77 -18.55 -14.36
N THR A 30 -5.21 -19.38 -13.43
CA THR A 30 -6.64 -19.70 -13.31
C THR A 30 -7.42 -18.48 -12.82
N PRO A 31 -8.73 -18.38 -13.10
CA PRO A 31 -9.57 -17.28 -12.60
C PRO A 31 -9.53 -17.14 -11.07
N GLY A 32 -9.39 -18.24 -10.33
CA GLY A 32 -9.27 -18.23 -8.87
C GLY A 32 -7.96 -17.62 -8.38
N GLN A 33 -6.84 -17.94 -9.02
CA GLN A 33 -5.52 -17.34 -8.70
C GLN A 33 -5.52 -15.84 -8.95
N MET A 34 -6.09 -15.42 -10.09
CA MET A 34 -6.22 -14.00 -10.44
C MET A 34 -7.13 -13.26 -9.44
N THR A 35 -8.29 -13.84 -9.10
CA THR A 35 -9.23 -13.24 -8.15
C THR A 35 -8.59 -13.06 -6.76
N PHE A 36 -7.85 -14.06 -6.29
CA PHE A 36 -7.16 -13.98 -5.00
C PHE A 36 -6.08 -12.89 -5.01
N LEU A 37 -5.26 -12.83 -6.08
CA LEU A 37 -4.25 -11.78 -6.25
C LEU A 37 -4.88 -10.37 -6.25
N LEU A 38 -5.95 -10.18 -7.05
CA LEU A 38 -6.66 -8.92 -7.14
C LEU A 38 -7.29 -8.51 -5.80
N SER A 39 -7.84 -9.46 -5.04
CA SER A 39 -8.35 -9.18 -3.70
C SER A 39 -7.24 -8.63 -2.77
N GLY A 40 -6.03 -9.17 -2.87
CA GLY A 40 -4.86 -8.67 -2.13
C GLY A 40 -4.49 -7.23 -2.51
N PHE A 41 -4.53 -6.90 -3.80
CA PHE A 41 -4.30 -5.53 -4.28
C PHE A 41 -5.42 -4.57 -3.84
N VAL A 42 -6.68 -4.98 -3.91
CA VAL A 42 -7.81 -4.18 -3.44
C VAL A 42 -7.67 -3.86 -1.96
N LEU A 43 -7.37 -4.87 -1.12
CA LEU A 43 -7.13 -4.67 0.31
C LEU A 43 -5.94 -3.74 0.58
N LEU A 44 -4.87 -3.84 -0.22
CA LEU A 44 -3.71 -2.95 -0.14
C LEU A 44 -4.13 -1.51 -0.44
N VAL A 45 -4.81 -1.28 -1.56
CA VAL A 45 -5.24 0.06 -1.99
C VAL A 45 -6.17 0.68 -0.96
N ILE A 46 -7.17 -0.09 -0.49
CA ILE A 46 -8.10 0.37 0.56
C ILE A 46 -7.33 0.75 1.83
N GLY A 47 -6.45 -0.12 2.33
CA GLY A 47 -5.66 0.16 3.52
C GLY A 47 -4.74 1.37 3.37
N ALA A 48 -4.06 1.50 2.23
CA ALA A 48 -3.19 2.64 1.93
C ALA A 48 -3.97 3.95 1.81
N SER A 49 -5.16 3.92 1.23
CA SER A 49 -6.04 5.09 1.12
C SER A 49 -6.68 5.51 2.44
N GLY A 50 -6.99 4.56 3.33
CA GLY A 50 -7.66 4.84 4.61
C GLY A 50 -6.73 5.38 5.69
N ILE A 51 -5.48 4.89 5.74
CA ILE A 51 -4.52 5.29 6.80
C ILE A 51 -3.99 6.70 6.56
N ARG A 52 -3.75 7.08 5.29
CA ARG A 52 -3.13 8.36 4.92
C ARG A 52 -3.86 9.61 5.43
N PRO A 53 -5.19 9.78 5.24
CA PRO A 53 -5.88 10.98 5.70
C PRO A 53 -6.02 11.02 7.24
N CYS A 54 -6.24 9.87 7.88
CA CYS A 54 -6.46 9.80 9.32
C CYS A 54 -5.17 10.06 10.12
N ASN A 55 -4.02 9.56 9.65
CA ASN A 55 -2.74 9.76 10.35
C ASN A 55 -2.33 11.24 10.45
N LEU A 56 -2.66 12.07 9.45
CA LEU A 56 -2.34 13.50 9.47
C LEU A 56 -3.15 14.24 10.53
N ALA A 57 -4.45 13.96 10.65
CA ALA A 57 -5.30 14.57 11.67
C ALA A 57 -4.85 14.16 13.08
N PHE A 58 -4.62 12.86 13.32
CA PHE A 58 -4.10 12.38 14.61
C PHE A 58 -2.70 12.92 14.93
N GLY A 59 -1.83 13.06 13.92
CA GLY A 59 -0.50 13.64 14.11
C GLY A 59 -0.56 15.11 14.52
N ALA A 60 -1.48 15.88 13.91
CA ALA A 60 -1.69 17.29 14.21
C ALA A 60 -2.37 17.52 15.58
N ASP A 61 -3.23 16.59 16.02
CA ASP A 61 -3.94 16.66 17.32
C ASP A 61 -2.99 16.63 18.53
N GLN A 62 -1.76 16.15 18.36
CA GLN A 62 -0.73 16.18 19.41
C GLN A 62 -0.25 17.59 19.79
N PHE A 63 -0.56 18.62 18.99
CA PHE A 63 -0.13 19.99 19.23
C PHE A 63 -1.29 20.84 19.78
N ASP A 64 -1.06 21.56 20.87
CA ASP A 64 -2.06 22.49 21.42
C ASP A 64 -2.20 23.76 20.55
N PRO A 65 -3.37 24.03 19.94
CA PRO A 65 -3.57 25.21 19.10
C PRO A 65 -3.63 26.54 19.89
N ASN A 66 -3.79 26.48 21.21
CA ASN A 66 -3.94 27.67 22.06
C ASN A 66 -2.60 28.34 22.41
N ILE A 67 -1.48 27.65 22.18
CA ILE A 67 -0.13 28.15 22.46
C ILE A 67 0.65 28.38 21.17
N GLU A 68 1.52 29.40 21.17
CA GLU A 68 2.26 29.79 19.97
C GLU A 68 3.21 28.69 19.48
N SER A 69 3.83 27.95 20.39
CA SER A 69 4.69 26.80 20.06
C SER A 69 3.93 25.65 19.38
N GLY A 70 2.70 25.37 19.80
CA GLY A 70 1.85 24.33 19.24
C GLY A 70 1.37 24.70 17.83
N ARG A 71 0.93 25.93 17.61
CA ARG A 71 0.63 26.46 16.25
C ARG A 71 1.81 26.36 15.29
N ARG A 72 3.03 26.70 15.75
CA ARG A 72 4.25 26.53 14.96
C ARG A 72 4.54 25.05 14.68
N GLY A 73 4.29 24.17 15.65
CA GLY A 73 4.39 22.72 15.50
C GLY A 73 3.48 22.16 14.41
N ILE A 74 2.20 22.53 14.42
CA ILE A 74 1.22 22.14 13.38
C ILE A 74 1.69 22.61 12.00
N SER A 75 2.10 23.88 11.86
CA SER A 75 2.59 24.41 10.59
C SER A 75 3.84 23.68 10.09
N SER A 76 4.77 23.36 10.99
CA SER A 76 5.99 22.62 10.66
C SER A 76 5.68 21.18 10.22
N PHE A 77 4.75 20.51 10.92
CA PHE A 77 4.31 19.15 10.62
C PHE A 77 3.75 19.02 9.19
N PHE A 78 2.83 19.90 8.80
CA PHE A 78 2.27 19.89 7.43
C PHE A 78 3.30 20.32 6.38
N ASN A 79 4.16 21.29 6.68
CA ASN A 79 5.17 21.77 5.73
C ASN A 79 6.22 20.67 5.44
N TRP A 80 6.75 20.02 6.48
CA TRP A 80 7.68 18.91 6.34
C TRP A 80 7.01 17.69 5.68
N GLY A 81 5.76 17.39 6.04
CA GLY A 81 4.98 16.32 5.41
C GLY A 81 4.79 16.55 3.90
N THR A 82 4.51 17.79 3.50
CA THR A 82 4.35 18.18 2.08
C THR A 82 5.68 18.08 1.33
N ILE A 83 6.77 18.57 1.92
CA ILE A 83 8.12 18.47 1.34
C ILE A 83 8.49 16.99 1.13
N SER A 84 8.27 16.16 2.14
CA SER A 84 8.57 14.73 2.09
C SER A 84 7.77 14.03 1.00
N LEU A 85 6.47 14.32 0.88
CA LEU A 85 5.62 13.73 -0.16
C LEU A 85 6.04 14.18 -1.56
N THR A 86 6.44 15.44 -1.72
CA THR A 86 6.82 16.02 -3.01
C THR A 86 8.21 15.57 -3.49
N HIS A 87 9.12 15.21 -2.58
CA HIS A 87 10.46 14.70 -2.93
C HIS A 87 10.52 13.17 -3.10
N LEU A 88 9.53 12.42 -2.59
CA LEU A 88 9.46 10.96 -2.74
C LEU A 88 8.67 10.48 -3.97
N LEU A 89 7.98 11.40 -4.66
CA LEU A 89 7.25 11.20 -5.92
C LEU A 89 8.05 11.82 -7.07
#